data_AF-A0A920S5I8-F1
#
_entry.id   AF-A0A920S5I8-F1
#
_cell.length_a   1.000
_cell.length_b   1.000
_cell.length_c   1.000
_cell.angle_alpha   90.00
_cell.angle_beta   90.00
_cell.angle_gamma   90.00
#
_symmetry.space_group_name_H-M   'P 1'
#
loop_
_entity.id
_entity.type
_entity.pdbx_description
1 polymer ?
#
loop_
_entity_poly.entity_id
_entity_poly.type
_entity_poly.pdbx_seq_one_letter_code
_entity_poly.pdbx_strand_id
1 'polypeptide(L)' 'MKQLRSIKRQALHAFKLDFFHPVSGDQMSFSSDFPEDMELTIKELSGNTLDKKTINNLAFPDIKV' A
#
# COMPACT_ATOMS: atom_id res chain seq x y z
N MET A 1 -18.66 2.53 -10.02
CA MET A 1 -19.19 3.33 -8.86
C MET A 1 -19.53 2.49 -7.64
N LYS A 2 -19.86 1.19 -7.78
CA LYS A 2 -20.23 0.34 -6.63
C LYS A 2 -19.02 0.04 -5.73
N GLN A 3 -17.81 -0.15 -6.26
CA GLN A 3 -16.63 -0.44 -5.42
C GLN A 3 -16.05 0.84 -4.79
N LEU A 4 -16.24 2.02 -5.39
CA LEU A 4 -15.88 3.26 -4.69
C LEU A 4 -16.68 3.45 -3.37
N ARG A 5 -17.89 2.88 -3.29
CA ARG A 5 -18.70 2.83 -2.07
C ARG A 5 -18.36 1.68 -1.13
N SER A 6 -17.49 0.73 -1.54
CA SER A 6 -17.08 -0.38 -0.67
C SER A 6 -15.98 0.03 0.31
N ILE A 7 -15.20 1.08 0.02
CA ILE A 7 -14.26 1.64 0.98
C ILE A 7 -15.03 2.46 2.02
N LYS A 8 -15.21 1.88 3.22
CA LYS A 8 -15.97 2.50 4.32
C LYS A 8 -15.09 3.32 5.28
N ARG A 9 -13.81 3.45 4.95
CA ARG A 9 -12.76 4.07 5.75
C ARG A 9 -11.87 4.93 4.85
N GLN A 10 -10.98 5.71 5.46
CA GLN A 10 -9.99 6.47 4.71
C GLN A 10 -9.17 5.55 3.80
N ALA A 11 -8.94 6.01 2.56
CA ALA A 11 -8.03 5.38 1.61
C ALA A 11 -6.56 5.65 1.99
N LEU A 12 -6.16 5.29 3.21
CA LEU A 12 -4.80 5.45 3.75
C LEU A 12 -4.29 4.11 4.27
N HIS A 13 -3.11 3.69 3.80
CA HIS A 13 -2.44 2.44 4.19
C HIS A 13 -0.94 2.71 4.36
N ALA A 14 -0.39 2.36 5.52
CA ALA A 14 1.04 2.44 5.77
C ALA A 14 1.71 1.20 5.16
N PHE A 15 2.10 1.32 3.89
CA PHE A 15 2.64 0.19 3.12
C PHE A 15 4.02 -0.27 3.61
N LYS A 16 4.89 0.67 4.01
CA LYS A 16 6.27 0.40 4.43
C LYS A 16 6.56 1.08 5.76
N LEU A 17 7.31 0.39 6.62
CA LEU A 17 7.82 0.91 7.89
C LEU A 17 9.31 0.59 8.00
N ASP A 18 10.13 1.64 8.06
CA ASP A 18 11.57 1.54 8.21
C ASP A 18 11.99 2.20 9.52
N PHE A 19 12.79 1.50 10.33
CA PHE A 19 13.36 2.06 11.57
C PHE A 19 14.61 1.28 12.01
N PHE A 20 15.38 1.87 12.92
CA PHE A 20 16.49 1.17 13.58
C PHE A 20 15.98 0.42 14.81
N HIS A 21 16.28 -0.87 14.89
CA HIS A 21 15.90 -1.70 16.03
C HIS A 21 16.44 -1.09 17.33
N PRO A 22 15.60 -0.84 18.35
CA PRO A 22 16.00 -0.03 19.51
C PRO A 22 17.06 -0.68 20.40
N VAL A 23 17.27 -1.99 20.28
CA VAL A 23 18.27 -2.73 21.08
C VAL A 23 19.50 -3.09 20.27
N SER A 24 19.34 -3.61 19.05
CA SER A 24 20.47 -4.06 18.23
C SER A 24 21.06 -2.97 17.35
N GLY A 25 20.31 -1.89 17.08
CA GLY A 25 20.73 -0.83 16.15
C GLY A 25 20.66 -1.22 14.68
N ASP A 26 20.20 -2.43 14.34
CA ASP A 26 20.07 -2.87 12.96
C ASP A 26 18.95 -2.13 12.24
N GLN A 27 19.17 -1.78 10.98
CA GLN A 27 18.12 -1.23 10.13
C GLN A 27 17.11 -2.33 9.79
N MET A 28 15.85 -2.11 10.14
CA MET A 28 14.74 -3.00 9.84
C MET A 28 13.78 -2.33 8.86
N SER A 29 13.26 -3.12 7.91
CA SER A 29 12.28 -2.69 6.92
C SER A 29 11.15 -3.71 6.89
N PHE A 30 9.92 -3.26 7.12
CA PHE A 30 8.71 -4.06 7.05
C PHE A 30 7.81 -3.52 5.95
N SER A 31 7.13 -4.42 5.23
CA SER A 31 6.12 -4.06 4.24
C SER A 31 4.87 -4.91 4.39
N SER A 32 3.73 -4.35 4.01
CA SER A 32 2.46 -5.07 3.96
C SER A 32 1.73 -4.74 2.66
N ASP A 33 1.23 -5.78 2.01
CA ASP A 33 0.34 -5.66 0.86
C ASP A 33 -0.87 -4.78 1.17
N PHE A 34 -1.43 -4.18 0.13
CA PHE A 34 -2.67 -3.43 0.21
C PHE A 34 -3.82 -4.33 0.67
N PRO A 35 -4.73 -3.80 1.49
CA PRO A 35 -5.94 -4.50 1.88
C PRO A 35 -6.89 -4.66 0.68
N GLU A 36 -7.68 -5.73 0.69
CA GLU A 36 -8.53 -6.15 -0.42
C GLU A 36 -9.50 -5.06 -0.90
N ASP A 37 -10.06 -4.27 0.02
CA ASP A 37 -10.97 -3.18 -0.29
C ASP A 37 -10.31 -2.10 -1.16
N MET A 38 -9.06 -1.74 -0.87
CA MET A 38 -8.27 -0.80 -1.65
C MET A 38 -7.84 -1.41 -2.98
N GLU A 39 -7.39 -2.67 -3.00
CA GLU A 39 -6.98 -3.34 -4.24
C GLU A 39 -8.12 -3.38 -5.28
N LEU A 40 -9.32 -3.75 -4.84
CA LEU A 40 -10.51 -3.79 -5.70
C LEU A 40 -10.88 -2.40 -6.22
N THR A 41 -10.79 -1.38 -5.35
CA THR A 41 -11.10 0.01 -5.72
C THR A 41 -10.10 0.54 -6.75
N ILE A 42 -8.80 0.33 -6.54
CA ILE A 42 -7.74 0.74 -7.47
C ILE A 42 -7.91 0.02 -8.81
N LYS A 43 -8.20 -1.27 -8.79
CA LYS A 43 -8.44 -2.06 -10.01
C LYS A 43 -9.63 -1.51 -10.81
N GLU A 44 -10.77 -1.23 -10.19
CA GLU A 44 -11.94 -0.64 -10.88
C GLU A 44 -11.59 0.76 -11.46
N LEU A 45 -10.94 1.62 -10.67
CA LEU A 45 -10.59 2.98 -11.09
C LEU A 45 -9.55 3.02 -12.22
N SER A 46 -8.65 2.04 -12.29
CA SER A 46 -7.68 1.89 -13.37
C SER A 46 -8.28 1.36 -14.69
N GLY A 47 -9.59 1.06 -14.72
CA GLY A 47 -10.22 0.39 -15.86
C GLY A 47 -9.79 -1.08 -16.01
N ASN A 48 -9.48 -1.74 -14.90
CA ASN A 48 -8.95 -3.11 -14.82
C ASN A 48 -7.58 -3.32 -15.48
N THR A 49 -6.80 -2.26 -15.68
CA THR A 49 -5.45 -2.35 -16.26
C THR A 49 -4.38 -2.71 -15.23
N LEU A 50 -4.62 -2.39 -13.94
CA LEU A 50 -3.71 -2.70 -12.85
C LEU A 50 -4.13 -3.97 -12.11
N ASP A 51 -3.19 -4.90 -11.96
CA ASP A 51 -3.37 -6.13 -11.20
C ASP A 51 -2.80 -6.03 -9.78
N LYS A 52 -3.29 -6.90 -8.88
CA LYS A 52 -2.86 -6.98 -7.48
C LYS A 52 -1.33 -7.03 -7.32
N LYS A 53 -0.64 -7.76 -8.21
CA LYS A 53 0.83 -7.84 -8.19
C LYS A 53 1.49 -6.52 -8.57
N THR A 54 0.95 -5.80 -9.55
CA THR A 54 1.50 -4.53 -9.99
C THR A 54 1.29 -3.45 -8.92
N ILE A 55 0.11 -3.44 -8.28
CA ILE A 55 -0.24 -2.49 -7.22
C ILE A 55 0.67 -2.64 -5.99
N ASN A 56 0.91 -3.87 -5.55
CA ASN A 56 1.76 -4.15 -4.37
C ASN A 56 3.26 -3.95 -4.65
N ASN A 57 3.68 -3.88 -5.92
CA ASN A 57 5.08 -3.66 -6.31
C ASN A 57 5.32 -2.25 -6.90
N LEU A 58 4.41 -1.30 -6.67
CA LEU A 58 4.63 0.08 -7.11
C LEU A 58 5.88 0.64 -6.44
N ALA A 59 6.78 1.22 -7.24
CA ALA A 59 7.96 1.89 -6.71
C ALA A 59 7.52 3.16 -5.98
N PHE A 60 7.86 3.26 -4.70
CA PHE A 60 7.60 4.46 -3.91
C PHE A 60 8.75 5.45 -4.09
N PRO A 61 8.48 6.76 -4.26
CA PRO A 61 9.54 7.75 -4.30
C PRO A 61 10.28 7.78 -2.96
N ASP A 62 11.60 7.97 -3.02
CA ASP A 62 12.42 8.14 -1.82
C ASP A 62 11.91 9.33 -1.00
N ILE A 63 11.40 9.06 0.19
CA ILE A 63 10.97 10.10 1.12
C ILE A 63 12.25 10.68 1.72
N LYS A 64 12.66 11.86 1.24
CA LYS A 64 13.68 12.68 1.91
C LYS A 64 13.02 13.28 3.16
N VAL A 65 13.20 12.60 4.29
CA VAL A 65 12.78 13.08 5.62
C VAL A 65 13.77 14.10 6.15
#